data_AF-A2F8C9-F1
#
_entry.id   AF-A2F8C9-F1
#
_cell.length_a   1.000
_cell.length_b   1.000
_cell.length_c   1.000
_cell.angle_alpha   90.00
_cell.angle_beta   90.00
_cell.angle_gamma   90.00
#
_symmetry.space_group_name_H-M   'P 1'
#
loop_
_entity.id
_entity.type
_entity.pdbx_description
1 polymer ?
#
loop_
_entity_poly.entity_id
_entity_poly.type
_entity_poly.pdbx_seq_one_letter_code
_entity_poly.pdbx_strand_id
1 'polypeptide(L)'
;MYSILSDLETESYYKTKGKYEFLLHYPQLSGNNYNWWRQSLSPTIQTENRTKRNPDDHFVLGYEKVSVHYNGNNWGGLSLTGSGYGSYINGCINVWNWYFAIGCYGNETGFPGPIGGLNNYLKFVALYAKIHNLNMIRCFSCNEFRNSFSMYNFLLYSLVVV
;
A
#
# COMPACT_ATOMS: atom_id res chain seq x y z
N MET A 1 12.99 12.71 0.16
CA MET A 1 12.66 11.26 0.11
C MET A 1 11.97 11.02 -1.21
N TYR A 2 12.53 10.18 -2.07
CA TYR A 2 11.98 9.87 -3.40
C TYR A 2 11.35 8.48 -3.31
N SER A 3 10.07 8.37 -3.70
CA SER A 3 9.34 7.10 -3.75
C SER A 3 8.72 6.97 -5.14
N ILE A 4 8.73 5.76 -5.70
CA ILE A 4 8.08 5.47 -6.98
C ILE A 4 6.59 5.81 -6.97
N LEU A 5 5.94 5.82 -5.80
CA LEU A 5 4.52 6.16 -5.66
C LEU A 5 4.19 7.56 -6.19
N SER A 6 5.13 8.51 -6.05
CA SER A 6 4.99 9.89 -6.55
C SER A 6 5.05 9.95 -8.07
N ASP A 7 5.69 8.96 -8.71
CA ASP A 7 5.91 8.94 -10.15
C ASP A 7 4.89 8.07 -10.89
N LEU A 8 4.12 7.24 -10.18
CA LEU A 8 3.17 6.31 -10.81
C LEU A 8 2.22 7.01 -11.78
N GLU A 9 1.74 8.20 -11.44
CA GLU A 9 0.80 8.94 -12.28
C GLU A 9 1.44 9.68 -13.45
N THR A 10 2.78 9.74 -13.52
CA THR A 10 3.46 10.43 -14.63
C THR A 10 3.23 9.73 -15.96
N GLU A 11 3.04 8.40 -15.93
CA GLU A 11 3.03 7.60 -17.13
C GLU A 11 2.07 6.41 -17.04
N SER A 12 1.35 6.13 -18.14
CA SER A 12 0.34 5.07 -18.16
C SER A 12 0.90 3.64 -18.15
N TYR A 13 2.17 3.45 -18.51
CA TYR A 13 2.79 2.11 -18.62
C TYR A 13 2.99 1.42 -17.28
N TYR A 14 2.88 2.13 -16.15
CA TYR A 14 2.86 1.55 -14.81
C TYR A 14 1.55 0.79 -14.52
N LYS A 15 0.52 0.97 -15.36
CA LYS A 15 -0.79 0.32 -15.21
C LYS A 15 -0.87 -0.97 -16.02
N THR A 16 -1.53 -1.97 -15.45
CA THR A 16 -1.99 -3.18 -16.15
C THR A 16 -3.49 -3.11 -16.32
N LYS A 17 -3.98 -3.18 -17.56
CA LYS A 17 -5.41 -3.07 -17.88
C LYS A 17 -6.05 -1.81 -17.24
N GLY A 18 -5.32 -0.70 -17.23
CA GLY A 18 -5.79 0.58 -16.69
C GLY A 18 -5.75 0.73 -15.17
N LYS A 19 -5.16 -0.21 -14.42
CA LYS A 19 -4.99 -0.12 -12.96
C LYS A 19 -3.56 -0.38 -12.50
N TYR A 20 -3.16 0.21 -11.40
CA TYR A 20 -1.95 -0.18 -10.67
C TYR A 20 -2.22 -1.47 -9.90
N GLU A 21 -1.19 -2.30 -9.75
CA GLU A 21 -1.26 -3.56 -9.01
C GLU A 21 -0.26 -3.52 -7.86
N PHE A 22 -0.75 -3.73 -6.64
CA PHE A 22 0.02 -3.57 -5.41
C PHE A 22 -0.03 -4.81 -4.54
N LEU A 23 1.02 -5.00 -3.74
CA LEU A 23 1.06 -5.99 -2.67
C LEU A 23 1.55 -5.32 -1.38
N LEU A 24 0.78 -5.46 -0.31
CA LEU A 24 1.11 -5.00 1.04
C LEU A 24 1.44 -6.23 1.88
N HIS A 25 2.69 -6.34 2.32
CA HIS A 25 3.24 -7.52 2.97
C HIS A 25 3.65 -7.23 4.41
N TYR A 26 3.37 -8.17 5.31
CA TYR A 26 3.73 -8.13 6.72
C TYR A 26 4.65 -9.29 7.10
N PRO A 27 5.96 -9.22 6.83
CA PRO A 27 6.86 -10.37 6.98
C PRO A 27 6.98 -10.96 8.39
N GLN A 28 6.63 -10.17 9.42
CA GLN A 28 6.63 -10.64 10.80
C GLN A 28 5.42 -11.50 11.15
N LEU A 29 4.37 -11.49 10.32
CA LEU A 29 3.21 -12.35 10.50
C LEU A 29 3.44 -13.67 9.76
N SER A 30 2.99 -14.76 10.37
CA SER A 30 3.07 -16.10 9.79
C SER A 30 1.95 -16.35 8.76
N GLY A 31 2.20 -17.26 7.83
CA GLY A 31 1.19 -17.72 6.86
C GLY A 31 0.96 -16.73 5.72
N ASN A 32 -0.29 -16.62 5.27
CA ASN A 32 -0.69 -15.71 4.20
C ASN A 32 -0.74 -14.27 4.70
N ASN A 33 0.43 -13.65 4.81
CA ASN A 33 0.68 -12.40 5.52
C ASN A 33 0.67 -11.15 4.61
N TYR A 34 -0.22 -11.11 3.62
CA TYR A 34 -0.27 -10.02 2.65
C TYR A 34 -1.68 -9.72 2.13
N ASN A 35 -1.84 -8.53 1.55
CA ASN A 35 -2.95 -8.15 0.68
C ASN A 35 -2.43 -7.80 -0.70
N TRP A 36 -3.00 -8.38 -1.76
CA TRP A 36 -2.68 -8.10 -3.16
C TRP A 36 -3.96 -7.64 -3.88
N TRP A 37 -3.93 -6.44 -4.43
CA TRP A 37 -5.08 -5.79 -5.06
C TRP A 37 -4.65 -4.87 -6.22
N ARG A 38 -5.65 -4.32 -6.91
CA ARG A 38 -5.50 -3.27 -7.91
C ARG A 38 -6.34 -2.04 -7.57
N GLN A 39 -5.90 -0.87 -8.01
CA GLN A 39 -6.63 0.39 -7.92
C GLN A 39 -6.29 1.33 -9.09
N SER A 40 -7.21 2.23 -9.43
CA SER A 40 -7.08 3.10 -10.61
C SER A 40 -6.08 4.25 -10.43
N LEU A 41 -5.89 4.68 -9.18
CA LEU A 41 -5.05 5.82 -8.80
C LEU A 41 -3.94 5.38 -7.85
N SER A 42 -2.81 6.08 -7.86
CA SER A 42 -1.73 5.92 -6.89
C SER A 42 -2.27 6.16 -5.47
N PRO A 43 -1.79 5.40 -4.46
CA PRO A 43 -2.19 5.60 -3.06
C PRO A 43 -2.00 7.02 -2.54
N THR A 44 -1.17 7.83 -3.20
CA THR A 44 -0.82 9.19 -2.79
C THR A 44 -1.68 10.28 -3.45
N ILE A 45 -2.77 9.92 -4.12
CA ILE A 45 -3.61 10.85 -4.89
C ILE A 45 -5.03 10.94 -4.32
N GLN A 46 -5.66 9.80 -4.08
CA GLN A 46 -6.99 9.78 -3.48
C GLN A 46 -6.85 10.03 -1.98
N THR A 47 -7.54 11.04 -1.47
CA THR A 47 -7.67 11.31 -0.03
C THR A 47 -8.99 10.79 0.51
N GLU A 48 -8.96 10.23 1.72
CA GLU A 48 -10.17 9.83 2.44
C GLU A 48 -11.15 11.00 2.61
N ASN A 49 -12.43 10.67 2.56
CA ASN A 49 -13.53 11.54 2.96
C ASN A 49 -14.37 10.86 4.06
N ARG A 50 -14.09 11.21 5.31
CA ARG A 50 -14.74 10.63 6.50
C ARG A 50 -16.21 10.99 6.69
N THR A 51 -16.81 11.81 5.82
CA THR A 51 -18.27 12.00 5.84
C THR A 51 -19.01 10.89 5.10
N LYS A 52 -18.29 10.14 4.26
CA LYS A 52 -18.81 8.99 3.53
C LYS A 52 -18.92 7.77 4.44
N ARG A 53 -20.05 7.06 4.34
CA ARG A 53 -20.47 6.00 5.29
C ARG A 53 -21.09 4.78 4.63
N ASN A 54 -21.33 4.81 3.31
CA ASN A 54 -21.90 3.64 2.64
C ASN A 54 -20.85 2.54 2.54
N PRO A 55 -21.26 1.26 2.47
CA PRO A 55 -20.33 0.15 2.32
C PRO A 55 -19.31 0.34 1.18
N ASP A 56 -19.76 0.83 0.02
CA ASP A 56 -18.91 1.06 -1.16
C ASP A 56 -17.97 2.25 -1.01
N ASP A 57 -18.22 3.14 -0.05
CA ASP A 57 -17.33 4.27 0.23
C ASP A 57 -16.05 3.82 0.94
N HIS A 58 -15.96 2.58 1.42
CA HIS A 58 -14.77 2.05 2.08
C HIS A 58 -13.74 1.48 1.10
N PHE A 59 -13.85 1.80 -0.19
CA PHE A 59 -12.92 1.34 -1.23
C PHE A 59 -12.28 2.49 -1.99
N VAL A 60 -11.04 2.27 -2.42
CA VAL A 60 -10.37 3.15 -3.37
C VAL A 60 -10.99 3.04 -4.77
N LEU A 61 -10.83 4.07 -5.60
CA LEU A 61 -11.36 4.07 -6.95
C LEU A 61 -10.80 2.90 -7.78
N GLY A 62 -11.72 2.15 -8.37
CA GLY A 62 -11.40 0.98 -9.19
C GLY A 62 -10.79 -0.19 -8.42
N TYR A 63 -11.00 -0.27 -7.10
CA TYR A 63 -10.57 -1.40 -6.28
C TYR A 63 -10.93 -2.74 -6.94
N GLU A 64 -9.95 -3.63 -7.00
CA GLU A 64 -10.14 -5.00 -7.48
C GLU A 64 -9.25 -5.95 -6.70
N LYS A 65 -9.87 -6.97 -6.12
CA LYS A 65 -9.18 -8.02 -5.36
C LYS A 65 -8.41 -8.94 -6.31
N VAL A 66 -7.12 -9.17 -6.03
CA VAL A 66 -6.33 -10.24 -6.67
C VAL A 66 -6.18 -11.41 -5.70
N SER A 67 -5.57 -11.16 -4.54
CA SER A 67 -5.43 -12.14 -3.45
C SER A 67 -5.32 -11.38 -2.12
N VAL A 68 -6.42 -11.24 -1.40
CA VAL A 68 -6.52 -10.49 -0.13
C VAL A 68 -6.78 -11.47 1.00
N HIS A 69 -5.88 -11.50 1.99
CA HIS A 69 -5.94 -12.39 3.15
C HIS A 69 -6.38 -11.67 4.43
N TYR A 70 -6.28 -10.35 4.47
CA TYR A 70 -6.79 -9.51 5.53
C TYR A 70 -7.89 -8.59 4.98
N ASN A 71 -9.16 -8.97 5.16
CA ASN A 71 -10.34 -8.22 4.69
C ASN A 71 -11.17 -7.60 5.84
N GLY A 72 -10.75 -7.79 7.08
CA GLY A 72 -11.35 -7.13 8.24
C GLY A 72 -10.92 -5.66 8.35
N ASN A 73 -11.39 -4.97 9.39
CA ASN A 73 -10.96 -3.61 9.72
C ASN A 73 -11.12 -2.60 8.57
N ASN A 74 -12.17 -2.73 7.75
CA ASN A 74 -12.47 -1.83 6.62
C ASN A 74 -11.38 -1.76 5.55
N TRP A 75 -10.66 -2.87 5.29
CA TRP A 75 -9.74 -2.93 4.16
C TRP A 75 -10.41 -2.63 2.82
N GLY A 76 -9.86 -1.68 2.06
CA GLY A 76 -10.38 -1.33 0.73
C GLY A 76 -9.36 -0.80 -0.27
N GLY A 77 -8.08 -1.15 -0.12
CA GLY A 77 -6.96 -0.56 -0.87
C GLY A 77 -6.36 0.65 -0.15
N LEU A 78 -5.28 1.24 -0.68
CA LEU A 78 -4.55 2.31 0.03
C LEU A 78 -4.88 3.70 -0.52
N SER A 79 -5.11 4.65 0.38
CA SER A 79 -5.32 6.07 0.09
C SER A 79 -4.55 6.98 1.05
N LEU A 80 -4.43 8.26 0.71
CA LEU A 80 -3.96 9.29 1.63
C LEU A 80 -4.86 9.36 2.84
N THR A 81 -4.25 9.31 4.01
CA THR A 81 -4.94 9.46 5.29
C THR A 81 -5.56 10.86 5.38
N GLY A 82 -6.85 10.93 5.69
CA GLY A 82 -7.57 12.21 5.78
C GLY A 82 -7.34 12.98 7.08
N SER A 83 -6.73 12.36 8.10
CA SER A 83 -6.29 13.04 9.33
C SER A 83 -4.85 13.52 9.24
N GLY A 84 -4.55 14.66 9.85
CA GLY A 84 -3.18 15.16 10.00
C GLY A 84 -2.29 14.34 10.96
N TYR A 85 -2.79 13.23 11.52
CA TYR A 85 -2.09 12.37 12.48
C TYR A 85 -2.29 10.89 12.14
N GLY A 86 -1.33 10.05 12.53
CA GLY A 86 -1.40 8.59 12.52
C GLY A 86 -0.55 7.94 11.42
N SER A 87 -0.78 8.28 10.15
CA SER A 87 -0.05 7.69 9.01
C SER A 87 -0.16 8.49 7.72
N TYR A 88 0.77 8.27 6.78
CA TYR A 88 0.75 8.91 5.47
C TYR A 88 -0.32 8.33 4.53
N ILE A 89 -0.34 7.01 4.36
CA ILE A 89 -1.36 6.28 3.61
C ILE A 89 -1.83 5.08 4.43
N ASN A 90 -3.10 4.70 4.29
CA ASN A 90 -3.64 3.56 5.02
C ASN A 90 -4.77 2.85 4.24
N GLY A 91 -5.13 1.66 4.71
CA GLY A 91 -6.10 0.79 4.05
C GLY A 91 -7.51 0.83 4.63
N CYS A 92 -7.72 1.57 5.71
CA CYS A 92 -8.97 1.72 6.44
C CYS A 92 -9.74 2.95 5.93
N ILE A 93 -10.24 2.84 4.70
CA ILE A 93 -10.82 3.98 3.98
C ILE A 93 -12.02 4.57 4.75
N ASN A 94 -12.00 5.89 4.94
CA ASN A 94 -13.09 6.69 5.54
C ASN A 94 -13.48 6.33 6.98
N VAL A 95 -12.61 5.63 7.71
CA VAL A 95 -12.78 5.35 9.14
C VAL A 95 -11.66 6.00 9.97
N TRP A 96 -11.83 6.02 11.30
CA TRP A 96 -10.87 6.64 12.22
C TRP A 96 -9.67 5.76 12.52
N ASN A 97 -9.79 4.46 12.29
CA ASN A 97 -8.70 3.52 12.49
C ASN A 97 -7.81 3.49 11.24
N TRP A 98 -6.56 3.07 11.39
CA TRP A 98 -5.60 2.97 10.27
C TRP A 98 -4.81 1.66 10.36
N TYR A 99 -5.52 0.55 10.55
CA TYR A 99 -4.94 -0.77 10.27
C TYR A 99 -4.45 -0.75 8.81
N PHE A 100 -3.37 -1.41 8.47
CA PHE A 100 -2.77 -1.33 7.12
C PHE A 100 -2.04 -0.03 6.75
N ALA A 101 -1.53 0.72 7.74
CA ALA A 101 -0.83 1.97 7.48
C ALA A 101 0.62 1.83 7.02
N ILE A 102 1.06 2.82 6.23
CA ILE A 102 2.45 3.06 5.84
C ILE A 102 2.81 4.51 6.16
N GLY A 103 4.06 4.72 6.56
CA GLY A 103 4.54 6.04 6.98
C GLY A 103 3.83 6.51 8.24
N CYS A 104 3.79 5.66 9.26
CA CYS A 104 3.24 6.00 10.56
C CYS A 104 4.13 7.04 11.25
N TYR A 105 3.53 8.03 11.91
CA TYR A 105 4.25 9.07 12.64
C TYR A 105 3.39 9.55 13.81
N GLY A 106 4.04 10.04 14.87
CA GLY A 106 3.38 10.45 16.10
C GLY A 106 3.96 9.76 17.33
N ASN A 107 3.07 9.28 18.21
CA ASN A 107 3.42 8.64 19.48
C ASN A 107 3.54 7.11 19.38
N GLU A 108 3.29 6.55 18.20
CA GLU A 108 3.24 5.13 17.91
C GLU A 108 4.65 4.54 17.76
N THR A 109 4.87 3.34 18.30
CA THR A 109 6.18 2.68 18.31
C THR A 109 6.42 1.73 17.12
N GLY A 110 5.53 1.73 16.13
CA GLY A 110 5.65 0.95 14.90
C GLY A 110 4.44 1.06 13.98
N PHE A 111 4.28 0.07 13.08
CA PHE A 111 3.20 0.03 12.08
C PHE A 111 2.02 -0.80 12.59
N PRO A 112 0.78 -0.30 12.54
CA PRO A 112 -0.38 -1.09 12.90
C PRO A 112 -0.55 -2.25 11.92
N GLY A 113 -0.52 -3.47 12.46
CA GLY A 113 -0.75 -4.67 11.70
C GLY A 113 -2.24 -4.88 11.37
N PRO A 114 -2.54 -5.76 10.40
CA PRO A 114 -3.91 -6.07 9.96
C PRO A 114 -4.78 -6.75 11.03
N ILE A 115 -4.17 -7.35 12.05
CA ILE A 115 -4.84 -8.12 13.11
C ILE A 115 -5.30 -7.22 14.28
N GLY A 116 -4.83 -5.96 14.34
CA GLY A 116 -5.22 -4.97 15.33
C GLY A 116 -4.75 -5.24 16.77
N GLY A 117 -4.89 -4.23 17.62
CA GLY A 117 -4.54 -4.24 19.05
C GLY A 117 -3.48 -3.20 19.42
N LEU A 118 -3.72 -2.45 20.51
CA LEU A 118 -2.88 -1.35 21.03
C LEU A 118 -1.41 -1.76 21.32
N ASN A 119 -1.08 -3.05 21.32
CA ASN A 119 0.25 -3.60 21.60
C ASN A 119 0.84 -4.43 20.43
N ASN A 120 0.19 -4.46 19.26
CA ASN A 120 0.58 -5.32 18.13
C ASN A 120 1.19 -4.52 16.97
N TYR A 121 2.04 -3.55 17.29
CA TYR A 121 2.79 -2.82 16.27
C TYR A 121 3.85 -3.72 15.64
N LEU A 122 3.81 -3.80 14.32
CA LEU A 122 4.83 -4.42 13.51
C LEU A 122 6.01 -3.46 13.39
N LYS A 123 7.21 -4.02 13.31
CA LYS A 123 8.46 -3.30 13.06
C LYS A 123 8.69 -3.08 11.56
N PHE A 124 8.04 -3.88 10.71
CA PHE A 124 8.27 -3.86 9.28
C PHE A 124 7.00 -4.16 8.49
N VAL A 125 6.74 -3.32 7.50
CA VAL A 125 5.73 -3.50 6.45
C VAL A 125 6.36 -3.12 5.12
N ALA A 126 6.03 -3.85 4.05
CA ALA A 126 6.53 -3.56 2.72
C ALA A 126 5.37 -3.38 1.74
N LEU A 127 5.43 -2.30 0.97
CA LEU A 127 4.54 -2.08 -0.17
C LEU A 127 5.32 -2.30 -1.46
N TYR A 128 4.74 -3.09 -2.33
CA TYR A 128 5.28 -3.38 -3.64
C TYR A 128 4.32 -2.87 -4.70
N ALA A 129 4.87 -2.18 -5.69
CA ALA A 129 4.18 -1.89 -6.94
C ALA A 129 4.66 -2.87 -8.00
N LYS A 130 3.73 -3.57 -8.65
CA LYS A 130 4.08 -4.46 -9.76
C LYS A 130 4.32 -3.64 -11.00
N ILE A 131 5.43 -3.93 -11.67
CA ILE A 131 5.79 -3.23 -12.90
C ILE A 131 6.13 -4.26 -13.98
N HIS A 132 5.61 -4.07 -15.20
CA HIS A 132 5.57 -5.11 -16.24
C HIS A 132 6.64 -5.03 -17.35
N ASN A 133 7.39 -3.94 -17.49
CA ASN A 133 8.38 -3.71 -18.56
C ASN A 133 9.72 -3.12 -18.05
N LEU A 134 10.78 -3.91 -17.86
CA LEU A 134 12.02 -3.45 -17.17
C LEU A 134 12.73 -2.21 -17.75
N ASN A 135 12.41 -1.76 -18.96
CA ASN A 135 12.83 -0.44 -19.47
C ASN A 135 12.28 0.75 -18.65
N MET A 136 11.34 0.50 -17.74
CA MET A 136 10.65 1.44 -16.85
C MET A 136 11.47 1.91 -15.65
N ILE A 137 12.64 1.33 -15.38
CA ILE A 137 13.48 1.76 -14.25
C ILE A 137 14.48 2.77 -14.78
N ARG A 138 14.01 3.97 -15.12
CA ARG A 138 14.90 5.13 -15.21
C ARG A 138 15.15 5.62 -13.78
N CYS A 139 16.04 4.92 -13.08
CA CYS A 139 16.48 5.33 -11.76
C CYS A 139 17.33 6.60 -11.91
N PHE A 140 16.73 7.78 -11.70
CA PHE A 140 17.50 9.04 -11.64
C PHE A 140 18.12 9.26 -10.24
N SER A 141 17.73 8.49 -9.23
CA SER A 141 18.30 8.59 -7.89
C SER A 141 18.01 7.34 -7.03
N CYS A 142 18.94 6.39 -6.92
CA CYS A 142 19.21 5.62 -5.68
C CYS A 142 20.36 4.62 -5.89
N ASN A 143 21.33 4.66 -4.98
CA ASN A 143 22.29 3.56 -4.78
C ASN A 143 21.53 2.30 -4.36
N GLU A 144 21.79 1.19 -5.04
CA GLU A 144 20.99 -0.03 -4.99
C GLU A 144 20.98 -0.74 -3.62
N PHE A 145 19.78 -1.08 -3.12
CA PHE A 145 19.57 -2.32 -2.36
C PHE A 145 18.53 -3.16 -3.12
N ARG A 146 19.02 -4.07 -3.97
CA ARG A 146 18.20 -5.02 -4.73
C ARG A 146 17.76 -6.18 -3.83
N ASN A 147 16.50 -6.19 -3.40
CA ASN A 147 15.83 -7.41 -2.97
C ASN A 147 14.78 -7.78 -4.02
N SER A 148 15.07 -8.79 -4.83
CA SER A 148 14.13 -9.29 -5.84
C SER A 148 13.35 -10.48 -5.26
N PHE A 149 12.02 -10.37 -5.24
CA PHE A 149 11.16 -11.50 -4.93
C PHE A 149 10.83 -12.20 -6.25
N SER A 150 11.48 -13.34 -6.52
CA SER A 150 11.20 -14.16 -7.70
C SER A 150 10.03 -15.09 -7.39
N MET A 151 8.84 -14.73 -7.87
CA MET A 151 7.82 -15.73 -8.17
C MET A 151 7.74 -15.81 -9.69
N TYR A 152 8.01 -17.01 -10.23
CA TYR A 152 8.14 -17.34 -11.64
C TYR A 152 7.34 -16.40 -12.56
N ASN A 153 8.08 -15.59 -13.34
CA ASN A 153 7.66 -14.57 -14.32
C ASN A 153 7.34 -13.14 -13.83
N PHE A 154 7.53 -12.77 -12.55
CA PHE A 154 7.28 -11.39 -12.09
C PHE A 154 8.41 -10.83 -11.22
N LEU A 155 8.81 -9.58 -11.49
CA LEU A 155 9.69 -8.79 -10.64
C LEU A 155 8.83 -7.82 -9.82
N LEU A 156 8.77 -8.04 -8.50
CA LEU A 156 8.17 -7.12 -7.54
C LEU A 156 9.28 -6.21 -6.99
N TYR A 157 9.12 -4.89 -7.09
CA TYR A 157 10.05 -3.94 -6.46
C TYR A 157 9.61 -3.65 -5.03
N SER A 158 10.50 -3.91 -4.07
CA SER A 158 10.29 -3.59 -2.66
C SER A 158 10.54 -2.11 -2.41
N LEU A 159 9.53 -1.39 -1.92
CA LEU A 159 9.77 -0.16 -1.17
C LEU A 159 10.08 -0.55 0.28
N VAL A 160 11.33 -0.38 0.70
CA VAL A 160 11.69 -0.42 2.12
C VAL A 160 11.36 0.95 2.69
N VAL A 161 10.27 1.03 3.47
CA VAL A 161 10.01 2.22 4.29
C VAL A 161 10.58 1.92 5.67
N VAL A 162 11.57 2.71 6.07
CA VAL A 162 12.23 2.69 7.39
C VAL A 162 11.35 3.37 8.42
#